data_AF-A0A6C8LJQ1-F1
#
_entry.id   AF-A0A6C8LJQ1-F1
#
_cell.length_a   1.000
_cell.length_b   1.000
_cell.length_c   1.000
_cell.angle_alpha   90.00
_cell.angle_beta   90.00
_cell.angle_gamma   90.00
#
_symmetry.space_group_name_H-M   'P 1'
#
loop_
_entity.id
_entity.type
_entity.pdbx_description
1 polymer ?
#
loop_
_entity_poly.entity_id
_entity_poly.type
_entity_poly.pdbx_seq_one_letter_code
_entity_poly.pdbx_strand_id
1 'polypeptide(L)'
;GRAVDISKTEQWGRVVEKECGRCKGVGYSRVPASAAYRAITMLIPNLTQPTWSRTVKPLYDALVVQCHKEESIADNILNAVTR
;
A
#
# COMPACT_ATOMS: atom_id res chain seq x y z
N GLY A 1 -3.04 -6.15 -5.39
CA GLY A 1 -3.96 -6.79 -4.42
C GLY A 1 -4.44 -8.19 -4.82
N ARG A 2 -3.60 -9.00 -5.45
CA ARG A 2 -3.93 -10.37 -5.89
C ARG A 2 -3.03 -11.38 -5.18
N ALA A 3 -3.39 -12.66 -5.21
CA ALA A 3 -2.59 -13.75 -4.67
C ALA A 3 -2.82 -15.02 -5.48
N VAL A 4 -1.88 -15.96 -5.46
CA VAL A 4 -2.06 -17.27 -6.11
C VAL A 4 -3.11 -18.08 -5.35
N ASP A 5 -4.02 -18.71 -6.09
CA ASP A 5 -4.96 -19.71 -5.57
C ASP A 5 -4.39 -21.11 -5.74
N ILE A 6 -3.76 -21.62 -4.69
CA ILE A 6 -3.05 -22.91 -4.71
C ILE A 6 -3.97 -24.06 -5.11
N SER A 7 -5.13 -24.18 -4.48
CA SER A 7 -6.06 -25.29 -4.74
C SER A 7 -6.57 -25.31 -6.18
N LYS A 8 -6.90 -24.14 -6.76
CA LYS A 8 -7.30 -24.06 -8.17
C LYS A 8 -6.10 -24.22 -9.12
N THR A 9 -4.92 -23.77 -8.71
CA THR A 9 -3.72 -23.97 -9.52
C THR A 9 -3.41 -25.46 -9.67
N GLU A 10 -3.50 -26.22 -8.58
CA GLU A 10 -3.33 -27.68 -8.56
C GLU A 10 -4.41 -28.39 -9.38
N GLN A 11 -5.68 -28.01 -9.20
CA GLN A 11 -6.80 -28.65 -9.91
C GLN A 11 -6.75 -28.43 -11.42
N TRP A 12 -6.32 -27.24 -11.88
CA TRP A 12 -6.41 -26.84 -13.29
C TRP A 12 -5.07 -27.00 -14.03
N GLY A 13 -3.98 -27.32 -13.33
CA GLY A 13 -2.65 -27.49 -13.92
C GLY A 13 -2.03 -26.21 -14.48
N ARG A 14 -2.58 -25.04 -14.13
CA ARG A 14 -2.10 -23.71 -14.54
C ARG A 14 -2.29 -22.74 -13.39
N VAL A 15 -1.46 -21.70 -13.31
CA VAL A 15 -1.56 -20.74 -12.22
C VAL A 15 -2.88 -19.97 -12.30
N VAL A 16 -3.62 -19.97 -11.19
CA VAL A 16 -4.88 -19.24 -11.01
C VAL A 16 -4.72 -18.21 -9.91
N GLU A 17 -5.12 -16.97 -10.17
CA GLU A 17 -5.11 -15.90 -9.16
C GLU A 17 -6.46 -15.74 -8.46
N LYS A 18 -6.41 -15.32 -7.19
CA LYS A 18 -7.55 -14.89 -6.39
C LYS A 18 -7.31 -13.52 -5.77
N GLU A 19 -8.38 -12.99 -5.16
CA GLU A 19 -8.29 -11.79 -4.33
C GLU A 19 -7.36 -12.03 -3.13
N CYS A 20 -6.49 -11.06 -2.83
CA CYS A 20 -5.65 -11.14 -1.66
C CYS A 20 -6.49 -10.97 -0.37
N GLY A 21 -6.51 -11.99 0.49
CA GLY A 21 -7.28 -11.95 1.74
C GLY A 21 -6.81 -10.90 2.77
N ARG A 22 -5.57 -10.40 2.66
CA ARG A 22 -5.04 -9.36 3.56
C ARG A 22 -5.57 -7.98 3.22
N CYS A 23 -5.49 -7.59 1.95
CA CYS A 23 -5.92 -6.27 1.50
C CYS A 23 -7.33 -6.27 0.88
N LYS A 24 -7.99 -7.43 0.79
CA LYS A 24 -9.30 -7.61 0.14
C LYS A 24 -9.34 -7.00 -1.26
N GLY A 25 -8.32 -7.28 -2.06
CA GLY A 25 -8.21 -6.73 -3.42
C GLY A 25 -7.74 -5.29 -3.52
N VAL A 26 -7.80 -4.49 -2.45
CA VAL A 26 -7.54 -3.04 -2.47
C VAL A 26 -6.08 -2.68 -2.75
N GLY A 27 -5.14 -3.48 -2.26
CA GLY A 27 -3.71 -3.13 -2.28
C GLY A 27 -3.34 -2.20 -1.13
N TYR A 28 -2.46 -1.23 -1.40
CA TYR A 28 -2.13 -0.20 -0.42
C TYR A 28 -3.29 0.79 -0.21
N SER A 29 -3.62 1.07 1.06
CA SER A 29 -4.66 2.04 1.43
C SER A 29 -4.17 3.48 1.28
N ARG A 30 -4.90 4.29 0.52
CA ARG A 30 -4.54 5.69 0.27
C ARG A 30 -5.15 6.60 1.33
N VAL A 31 -4.39 6.88 2.38
CA VAL A 31 -4.75 7.93 3.37
C VAL A 31 -4.42 9.29 2.76
N PRO A 32 -5.31 10.30 2.79
CA PRO A 32 -4.98 11.66 2.34
C PRO A 32 -4.05 12.39 3.32
N ALA A 33 -3.17 13.25 2.80
CA ALA A 33 -2.23 14.03 3.62
C ALA A 33 -2.93 14.95 4.65
N SER A 34 -4.14 15.43 4.33
CA SER A 34 -4.95 16.25 5.25
C SER A 34 -5.45 15.46 6.46
N ALA A 35 -5.78 14.18 6.28
CA ALA A 35 -6.16 13.29 7.38
C ALA A 35 -4.95 13.00 8.28
N ALA A 36 -3.79 12.73 7.67
CA ALA A 36 -2.54 12.56 8.41
C ALA A 36 -2.14 13.82 9.20
N TYR A 37 -2.26 15.00 8.59
CA TYR A 37 -2.02 16.27 9.27
C TYR A 37 -2.91 16.44 10.51
N ARG A 38 -4.23 16.21 10.38
CA ARG A 38 -5.17 16.31 11.51
C ARG A 38 -4.78 15.38 12.66
N ALA A 39 -4.44 14.13 12.35
CA ALA A 39 -4.01 13.16 13.36
C ALA A 39 -2.71 13.61 14.06
N ILE A 40 -1.75 14.15 13.32
CA ILE A 40 -0.45 14.56 13.88
C ILE A 40 -0.57 15.85 14.68
N THR A 41 -1.48 16.77 14.30
CA THR A 41 -1.76 17.96 15.12
C THR A 41 -2.37 17.61 16.48
N MET A 42 -3.00 16.45 16.65
CA MET A 42 -3.44 15.99 17.98
C MET A 42 -2.27 15.62 18.89
N LEU A 43 -1.13 15.22 18.31
CA LEU A 43 0.10 14.88 19.03
C LEU A 43 1.02 16.09 19.20
N ILE A 44 0.99 17.04 18.26
CA ILE A 44 1.79 18.26 18.25
C ILE A 44 0.84 19.46 18.06
N PRO A 45 0.21 19.98 19.14
CA PRO A 45 -0.86 20.98 19.04
C PRO A 45 -0.47 22.30 18.38
N ASN A 46 0.81 22.67 18.45
CA ASN A 46 1.33 23.92 17.89
C ASN A 46 1.83 23.78 16.44
N LEU A 47 1.64 22.62 15.82
CA LEU A 47 2.09 22.37 14.45
C LEU A 47 1.18 23.08 13.46
N THR A 48 1.72 24.07 12.75
CA THR A 48 0.99 24.79 11.71
C THR A 48 1.07 24.07 10.36
N GLN A 49 0.09 24.31 9.48
CA GLN A 49 0.05 23.73 8.13
C GLN A 49 1.31 24.05 7.30
N PRO A 50 1.86 25.28 7.29
CA PRO A 50 3.10 25.56 6.57
C PRO A 50 4.32 24.82 7.14
N THR A 51 4.41 24.71 8.47
CA THR A 51 5.51 23.97 9.12
C THR A 51 5.39 22.48 8.85
N TRP A 52 4.20 21.89 8.97
CA TRP A 52 3.92 20.51 8.55
C TRP A 52 4.40 20.24 7.12
N SER A 53 4.01 21.12 6.19
CA SER A 53 4.29 20.94 4.76
C SER A 53 5.80 20.92 4.45
N ARG A 54 6.60 21.67 5.21
CA ARG A 54 8.06 21.73 5.02
C ARG A 54 8.84 20.67 5.81
N THR A 55 8.33 20.23 6.95
CA THR A 55 9.14 19.47 7.93
C THR A 55 8.69 18.02 8.12
N VAL A 56 7.40 17.71 7.97
CA VAL A 56 6.85 16.37 8.25
C VAL A 56 6.22 15.74 7.02
N LYS A 57 5.53 16.55 6.19
CA LYS A 57 4.91 16.06 4.94
C LYS A 57 5.90 15.35 4.01
N PRO A 58 7.17 15.77 3.85
CA PRO A 58 8.11 15.04 3.01
C PRO A 58 8.35 13.60 3.46
N LEU A 59 8.40 13.34 4.78
CA LEU A 59 8.51 11.97 5.31
C LEU A 59 7.23 11.19 5.04
N TYR A 60 6.07 11.79 5.28
CA TYR A 60 4.79 11.16 4.96
C TYR A 60 4.69 10.79 3.47
N ASP A 61 5.04 11.70 2.56
CA ASP A 61 5.03 11.44 1.11
C ASP A 61 6.03 10.33 0.73
N ALA A 62 7.22 10.31 1.35
CA ALA A 62 8.21 9.26 1.14
C ALA A 62 7.68 7.88 1.58
N LEU A 63 6.94 7.79 2.68
CA LEU A 63 6.30 6.55 3.12
C LEU A 63 5.21 6.10 2.15
N VAL A 64 4.39 7.03 1.62
CA VAL A 64 3.40 6.72 0.57
C VAL A 64 4.09 6.15 -0.67
N VAL A 65 5.17 6.80 -1.13
CA VAL A 65 5.97 6.32 -2.26
C VAL A 65 6.55 4.93 -1.98
N GLN A 66 7.04 4.67 -0.77
CA GLN A 66 7.55 3.35 -0.40
C GLN A 66 6.47 2.28 -0.50
N CYS A 67 5.25 2.55 -0.03
CA CYS A 67 4.15 1.61 -0.16
C CYS A 67 3.81 1.28 -1.62
N HIS A 68 3.85 2.27 -2.52
CA HIS A 68 3.67 2.03 -3.95
C HIS A 68 4.80 1.19 -4.56
N LYS A 69 6.04 1.40 -4.13
CA LYS A 69 7.18 0.56 -4.55
C LYS A 69 6.99 -0.89 -4.13
N GLU A 70 6.65 -1.13 -2.86
CA GLU A 70 6.41 -2.48 -2.34
C GLU A 70 5.24 -3.17 -3.04
N GLU A 71 4.16 -2.45 -3.33
CA GLU A 71 3.04 -3.00 -4.11
C GLU A 71 3.48 -3.41 -5.52
N SER A 72 4.31 -2.59 -6.18
CA SER A 72 4.86 -2.92 -7.51
C SER A 72 5.83 -4.12 -7.45
N ILE A 73 6.67 -4.21 -6.42
CA ILE A 73 7.57 -5.36 -6.21
C ILE A 73 6.76 -6.63 -6.02
N ALA A 74 5.73 -6.58 -5.17
CA ALA A 74 4.85 -7.73 -4.94
C ALA A 74 4.13 -8.18 -6.22
N ASP A 75 3.69 -7.23 -7.06
CA ASP A 75 3.06 -7.53 -8.35
C ASP A 75 4.06 -8.17 -9.33
N ASN A 76 5.29 -7.65 -9.41
CA ASN A 76 6.34 -8.21 -10.25
C ASN A 76 6.71 -9.64 -9.83
N ILE A 77 6.84 -9.90 -8.52
CA ILE A 77 7.11 -11.24 -7.99
C ILE A 77 5.94 -12.18 -8.32
N LEU A 78 4.69 -11.71 -8.14
CA LEU A 78 3.52 -12.50 -8.48
C LEU A 78 3.53 -12.87 -9.97
N ASN A 79 3.70 -11.89 -10.86
CA ASN A 79 3.75 -12.10 -12.31
C ASN A 79 4.88 -13.04 -12.73
N ALA A 80 6.05 -12.99 -12.10
CA ALA A 80 7.18 -13.88 -12.40
C ALA A 80 6.91 -15.35 -12.06
N VAL A 81 5.95 -15.63 -11.17
CA VAL A 81 5.57 -17.00 -10.77
C VAL A 81 4.26 -17.43 -11.44
N THR A 82 3.42 -16.48 -11.87
CA THR A 82 2.12 -16.76 -12.49
C THR A 82 2.13 -16.76 -14.02
N ARG A 83 3.13 -16.17 -14.68
CA ARG A 83 3.23 -16.05 -16.15
C ARG A 83 4.44 -16.76 -16.72
#